data_AF-A0A920Q090-F1
#
_entry.id   AF-A0A920Q090-F1
#
_cell.length_a   1.000
_cell.length_b   1.000
_cell.length_c   1.000
_cell.angle_alpha   90.00
_cell.angle_beta   90.00
_cell.angle_gamma   90.00
#
_symmetry.space_group_name_H-M   'P 1'
#
loop_
_entity.id
_entity.type
_entity.pdbx_description
1 polymer ?
#
loop_
_entity_poly.entity_id
_entity_poly.type
_entity_poly.pdbx_seq_one_letter_code
_entity_poly.pdbx_strand_id
1 'polypeptide(L)' 'MIITQKALPRRTFLRGVGATLTLPFLDAMVPAASSVARAATAPARRVGFIYIPNGVIQEQWVPSKVGRNLIFYPF' A
#
# COMPACT_ATOMS: atom_id res chain seq x y z
N MET A 1 -19.59 21.48 -11.79
CA MET A 1 -19.35 20.04 -12.06
C MET A 1 -20.06 19.23 -10.99
N ILE A 2 -20.91 18.26 -11.35
CA ILE A 2 -21.64 17.39 -10.41
C ILE A 2 -20.98 16.01 -10.43
N ILE A 3 -20.54 15.49 -9.27
CA ILE A 3 -19.94 14.15 -9.14
C ILE A 3 -20.92 13.26 -8.38
N THR A 4 -21.39 12.17 -9.01
CA THR A 4 -22.45 11.30 -8.48
C THR A 4 -21.95 10.16 -7.60
N GLN A 5 -20.62 9.97 -7.46
CA GLN A 5 -20.01 8.93 -6.60
C GLN A 5 -20.51 7.50 -6.88
N LYS A 6 -20.99 7.22 -8.10
CA LYS A 6 -21.44 5.87 -8.45
C LYS A 6 -20.23 4.97 -8.73
N ALA A 7 -20.27 3.74 -8.23
CA ALA A 7 -19.27 2.71 -8.48
C ALA A 7 -19.92 1.47 -9.10
N LEU A 8 -19.17 0.80 -9.99
CA LEU A 8 -19.62 -0.43 -10.63
C LEU A 8 -19.68 -1.60 -9.63
N PRO A 9 -20.85 -2.23 -9.39
CA PRO A 9 -20.93 -3.36 -8.47
C PRO A 9 -20.21 -4.60 -9.01
N ARG A 10 -19.14 -5.03 -8.32
CA ARG A 10 -18.29 -6.18 -8.71
C ARG A 10 -19.08 -7.45 -8.96
N ARG A 11 -20.06 -7.77 -8.11
CA ARG A 11 -20.90 -8.97 -8.23
C ARG A 11 -21.74 -8.96 -9.51
N THR A 12 -22.28 -7.82 -9.90
CA THR A 12 -23.10 -7.68 -11.11
C THR A 12 -22.23 -7.79 -12.35
N PHE A 13 -21.06 -7.15 -12.34
CA PHE A 13 -20.09 -7.24 -13.44
C PHE A 13 -19.62 -8.68 -13.66
N LEU A 14 -19.20 -9.39 -12.61
CA LEU A 14 -18.73 -10.77 -12.71
C LEU A 14 -19.84 -11.76 -13.12
N ARG A 15 -21.10 -11.47 -12.78
CA ARG A 15 -22.26 -12.27 -13.23
C ARG A 15 -22.55 -12.10 -14.72
N GLY A 16 -22.29 -10.91 -15.28
CA GLY A 16 -22.55 -10.61 -16.70
C GLY A 16 -21.42 -11.03 -17.65
N VAL A 17 -20.17 -11.01 -17.18
CA VAL A 17 -18.98 -11.25 -18.03
C VAL A 17 -18.51 -12.72 -17.99
N GLY A 18 -18.97 -13.51 -17.02
CA GLY A 18 -18.48 -14.87 -16.80
C GLY A 18 -17.00 -14.89 -16.38
N ALA A 19 -16.48 -16.06 -15.98
CA ALA A 19 -15.11 -16.24 -15.50
C ALA A 19 -14.02 -16.07 -16.60
N THR A 20 -14.26 -15.23 -17.60
CA THR A 20 -13.49 -15.18 -18.86
C THR A 20 -12.20 -14.39 -18.76
N LEU A 21 -12.01 -13.53 -17.76
CA LEU A 21 -10.75 -12.83 -17.57
C LEU A 21 -10.41 -12.78 -16.09
N THR A 22 -9.17 -13.15 -15.80
CA THR A 22 -8.38 -12.90 -14.59
C THR A 22 -8.22 -11.40 -14.29
N LEU A 23 -9.27 -10.61 -14.47
CA LEU A 23 -9.17 -9.17 -14.56
C LEU A 23 -8.89 -8.60 -13.16
N PRO A 24 -7.82 -7.80 -13.02
CA PRO A 24 -7.56 -7.05 -11.79
C PRO A 24 -8.74 -6.13 -11.49
N PHE A 25 -8.83 -5.74 -10.23
CA PHE A 25 -9.74 -4.72 -9.75
C PHE A 25 -9.75 -3.49 -10.68
N LEU A 26 -10.89 -3.19 -11.30
CA LEU A 26 -11.07 -2.09 -12.26
C LEU A 26 -11.25 -0.76 -11.51
N ASP A 27 -10.60 0.31 -11.97
CA ASP A 27 -10.75 1.65 -11.36
C ASP A 27 -12.20 2.14 -11.32
N ALA A 28 -13.04 1.73 -12.27
CA ALA A 28 -14.47 2.04 -12.29
C ALA A 28 -15.28 1.43 -11.11
N MET A 29 -14.68 0.52 -10.34
CA MET A 29 -15.27 -0.06 -9.12
C MET A 29 -15.04 0.80 -7.89
N VAL A 30 -14.27 1.89 -7.99
CA VAL A 30 -14.05 2.83 -6.89
C VAL A 30 -14.80 4.13 -7.18
N PRO A 31 -15.64 4.63 -6.25
CA PRO A 31 -16.33 5.90 -6.44
C PRO A 31 -15.33 7.07 -6.60
N ALA A 32 -15.57 7.92 -7.61
CA ALA A 32 -14.68 9.03 -7.95
C ALA A 32 -14.56 10.04 -6.80
N ALA A 33 -13.36 10.36 -6.31
CA ALA A 33 -13.14 11.23 -5.15
C ALA A 33 -13.61 10.65 -3.79
N SER A 34 -13.72 9.33 -3.66
CA SER A 34 -13.93 8.66 -2.37
C SER A 34 -12.65 8.53 -1.53
N SER A 35 -12.84 8.38 -0.21
CA SER A 35 -11.75 8.04 0.73
C SER A 35 -11.08 6.70 0.39
N VAL A 36 -11.83 5.75 -0.19
CA VAL A 36 -11.33 4.45 -0.64
C VAL A 36 -10.35 4.61 -1.82
N ALA A 37 -10.66 5.48 -2.79
CA ALA A 37 -9.73 5.80 -3.89
C ALA A 37 -8.41 6.39 -3.38
N ARG A 38 -8.51 7.24 -2.35
CA ARG A 38 -7.35 7.88 -1.72
C ARG A 38 -6.55 6.88 -0.88
N ALA A 39 -7.19 5.88 -0.29
CA ALA A 39 -6.54 4.83 0.47
C ALA A 39 -5.80 3.83 -0.44
N ALA A 40 -6.35 3.50 -1.61
CA ALA A 40 -5.70 2.62 -2.58
C ALA A 40 -4.37 3.18 -3.13
N THR A 41 -4.25 4.51 -3.18
CA THR A 41 -3.04 5.22 -3.61
C THR A 41 -2.17 5.72 -2.45
N ALA A 42 -2.60 5.51 -1.20
CA ALA A 42 -1.82 5.92 -0.05
C ALA A 42 -0.56 5.05 0.09
N PRO A 43 0.62 5.64 0.34
CA PRO A 43 1.82 4.87 0.61
C PRO A 43 1.61 3.99 1.84
N ALA A 44 2.06 2.73 1.76
CA ALA A 44 1.98 1.80 2.88
C ALA A 44 2.71 2.37 4.11
N ARG A 45 1.98 2.60 5.20
CA ARG A 45 2.57 3.00 6.48
C ARG A 45 3.29 1.79 7.07
N ARG A 46 4.61 1.90 7.22
CA ARG A 46 5.45 0.86 7.84
C ARG A 46 5.92 1.36 9.20
N VAL A 47 5.80 0.52 10.21
CA VAL A 47 6.32 0.78 11.57
C VAL A 47 7.40 -0.26 11.84
N GLY A 48 8.54 0.19 12.36
CA GLY A 48 9.63 -0.67 12.80
C GLY A 48 10.00 -0.36 14.25
N PHE A 49 10.30 -1.40 15.02
CA PHE A 49 10.80 -1.29 16.39
C PHE A 49 12.23 -1.80 16.42
N ILE A 50 13.14 -1.02 17.02
CA ILE A 50 14.56 -1.37 17.13
C ILE A 50 14.93 -1.32 18.60
N TYR A 51 15.56 -2.39 19.08
CA TYR A 51 16.10 -2.48 20.43
C TYR A 51 17.61 -2.71 20.36
N ILE A 52 18.36 -1.91 21.12
CA ILE A 52 19.81 -1.98 21.20
C ILE A 52 20.16 -2.33 22.65
N PRO A 53 20.66 -3.54 22.95
CA PRO A 53 21.01 -3.93 24.31
C PRO A 53 22.31 -3.23 24.79
N ASN A 54 22.50 -3.19 26.10
CA ASN A 54 23.75 -2.71 26.69
C ASN A 54 24.92 -3.64 26.34
N GLY A 55 26.08 -3.06 25.99
CA GLY A 55 27.30 -3.80 25.68
C GLY A 55 27.54 -4.14 24.20
N VAL A 56 26.71 -3.62 23.28
CA VAL A 56 26.99 -3.75 21.83
C VAL A 56 28.07 -2.78 21.36
N ILE A 57 28.72 -3.13 20.24
CA ILE A 57 29.60 -2.23 19.50
C ILE A 57 28.74 -1.20 18.78
N GLN A 58 28.60 0.01 19.34
CA GLN A 58 27.68 1.02 18.84
C GLN A 58 27.93 1.40 17.37
N GLU A 59 29.18 1.42 16.91
CA GLU A 59 29.48 1.78 15.52
C GLU A 59 28.83 0.83 14.50
N GLN A 60 28.58 -0.43 14.86
CA GLN A 60 27.94 -1.41 13.98
C GLN A 60 26.43 -1.20 13.85
N TRP A 61 25.81 -0.47 14.78
CA TRP A 61 24.35 -0.22 14.80
C TRP A 61 23.96 1.10 14.15
N VAL A 62 24.94 1.95 13.80
CA VAL A 62 24.70 3.20 13.08
C VAL A 62 24.59 2.88 11.58
N PRO A 63 23.45 3.18 10.92
CA PRO A 63 23.31 2.95 9.49
C PRO A 63 24.31 3.77 8.69
N SER A 64 25.06 3.10 7.81
CA SER A 64 26.00 3.77 6.90
C SER A 64 25.32 4.61 5.81
N LYS A 65 24.04 4.31 5.51
CA LYS A 65 23.21 5.02 4.54
C LYS A 65 21.83 5.25 5.14
N VAL A 66 21.22 6.40 4.83
CA VAL A 66 19.90 6.82 5.34
C VAL A 66 18.91 7.07 4.20
N GLY A 67 17.62 7.23 4.53
CA GLY A 67 16.57 7.52 3.55
C GLY A 67 16.13 6.30 2.74
N ARG A 68 15.96 6.44 1.42
CA ARG A 68 15.48 5.34 0.55
C ARG A 68 16.47 4.17 0.46
N ASN A 69 17.75 4.43 0.75
CA ASN A 69 18.84 3.45 0.72
C ASN A 69 19.27 3.05 2.14
N LEU A 70 18.36 3.08 3.10
CA LEU A 70 18.65 2.71 4.48
C LEU A 70 19.15 1.25 4.54
N ILE A 71 20.38 1.07 5.03
CA ILE A 71 20.99 -0.24 5.26
C ILE A 71 21.15 -0.40 6.77
N PHE A 72 20.40 -1.34 7.34
CA PHE A 72 20.55 -1.76 8.73
C PHE A 72 21.38 -3.04 8.76
N TYR A 73 22.59 -2.96 9.29
CA TYR A 73 23.33 -4.15 9.72
C TYR A 73 22.66 -4.71 11.00
N PRO A 74 22.66 -6.04 11.24
CA PRO A 74 23.49 -7.08 10.63
C PRO A 74 22.77 -8.02 9.62
N PHE A 75 21.70 -7.59 8.92
CA PHE A 75 20.98 -8.42 7.93
C PHE A 75 21.24 -7.97 6.49
#